data_AF-A0A672GV08-F1
#
_entry.id   AF-A0A672GV08-F1
#
_cell.length_a   1.000
_cell.length_b   1.000
_cell.length_c   1.000
_cell.angle_alpha   90.00
_cell.angle_beta   90.00
_cell.angle_gamma   90.00
#
_symmetry.space_group_name_H-M   'P 1'
#
loop_
_entity.id
_entity.type
_entity.pdbx_description
1 polymer ?
#
loop_
_entity_poly.entity_id
_entity_poly.type
_entity_poly.pdbx_seq_one_letter_code
_entity_poly.pdbx_strand_id
1 'polypeptide(L)'
;MEKLMEQFLEQSAQAEDGFYRMEEQRLQAEDRRREAEHARELHMLQMLGQMFANGASSSSSTHPQRKTLTLVISAVLERYYALGSTSHKGMEDDILSLVKTIIPPLTSKKHKGQDGRIGIIGGCQDYTGAPYFAAISALKVGADLSHVFCTKDAATVIKSYSPELIVHPVLDSPNAVEEIEKWLPRLHGLVVGPGLGRDDFLLKTAKEVIERSKARDIPIVIDADGLWLVTQQPSVIQGYQKGILTPNFMEFTRLYEALHHEPMDSSDHQRGVLQVSAAMGNLTLVLKGEQDLITDGSRVFSCSVEGSGRRCGGQGDLLSGSMGVLAHWAHTASTAGTVRSVNPSVVAAFGACSLTRQCNSQAFQQHGRSTTTSDMIQEIGSAFKKLFES
;
A
#
# COMPACT_ATOMS: atom_id res chain seq x y z
N MET A 1 57.39 6.24 -18.93
CA MET A 1 55.92 6.07 -18.83
C MET A 1 55.55 4.80 -18.07
N GLU A 2 56.06 3.63 -18.46
CA GLU A 2 55.76 2.35 -17.77
C GLU A 2 56.08 2.35 -16.27
N LYS A 3 57.27 2.78 -15.84
CA LYS A 3 57.62 2.87 -14.40
C LYS A 3 56.70 3.80 -13.59
N LEU A 4 56.15 4.83 -14.22
CA LEU A 4 55.23 5.76 -13.57
C LEU A 4 53.83 5.14 -13.41
N MET A 5 53.45 4.29 -14.36
CA MET A 5 52.18 3.55 -14.35
C MET A 5 52.21 2.41 -13.33
N GLU A 6 53.32 1.70 -13.20
CA GLU A 6 53.52 0.69 -12.13
C GLU A 6 53.43 1.32 -10.74
N GLN A 7 54.09 2.45 -10.51
CA GLN A 7 53.99 3.17 -9.23
C GLN A 7 52.57 3.63 -8.90
N PHE A 8 51.80 4.05 -9.91
CA PHE A 8 50.41 4.45 -9.72
C PHE A 8 49.51 3.26 -9.37
N LEU A 9 49.72 2.11 -10.03
CA LEU A 9 48.99 0.88 -9.74
C LEU A 9 49.31 0.33 -8.35
N GLU A 10 50.58 0.36 -7.92
CA GLU A 10 50.97 -0.02 -6.56
C GLU A 10 50.36 0.90 -5.50
N GLN A 11 50.35 2.22 -5.73
CA GLN A 11 49.70 3.16 -4.82
C GLN A 11 48.19 2.95 -4.74
N SER A 12 47.54 2.65 -5.87
CA SER A 12 46.10 2.35 -5.91
C SER A 12 45.79 1.07 -5.14
N ALA A 13 46.57 0.00 -5.32
CA ALA A 13 46.38 -1.26 -4.60
C ALA A 13 46.61 -1.09 -3.09
N GLN A 14 47.60 -0.29 -2.68
CA GLN A 14 47.84 0.01 -1.27
C GLN A 14 46.70 0.85 -0.65
N ALA A 15 46.11 1.77 -1.42
CA ALA A 15 44.97 2.57 -0.98
C ALA A 15 43.70 1.71 -0.81
N GLU A 16 43.43 0.78 -1.74
CA GLU A 16 42.33 -0.17 -1.62
C GLU A 16 42.50 -1.08 -0.40
N ASP A 17 43.68 -1.65 -0.20
CA ASP A 17 43.95 -2.53 0.95
C ASP A 17 43.84 -1.77 2.29
N GLY A 18 44.26 -0.50 2.31
CA GLY A 18 44.05 0.39 3.45
C GLY A 18 42.57 0.66 3.76
N PHE A 19 41.75 0.83 2.71
CA PHE A 19 40.31 1.00 2.84
C PHE A 19 39.64 -0.26 3.40
N TYR A 20 39.95 -1.45 2.87
CA TYR A 20 39.38 -2.70 3.36
C TYR A 20 39.72 -2.99 4.83
N ARG A 21 40.96 -2.74 5.26
CA ARG A 21 41.34 -2.90 6.67
C ARG A 21 40.61 -1.93 7.60
N MET A 22 40.40 -0.69 7.15
CA MET A 22 39.64 0.29 7.92
C MET A 22 38.17 -0.14 8.07
N GLU A 23 37.58 -0.65 6.99
CA GLU A 23 36.19 -1.12 7.00
C GLU A 23 36.00 -2.38 7.85
N GLU A 24 36.97 -3.29 7.82
CA GLU A 24 36.99 -4.48 8.69
C GLU A 24 37.07 -4.09 10.18
N GLN A 25 37.92 -3.11 10.53
CA GLN A 25 37.98 -2.57 11.89
C GLN A 25 36.68 -1.89 12.32
N ARG A 26 36.01 -1.19 11.39
CA ARG A 26 34.70 -0.57 11.63
C ARG A 26 33.63 -1.62 11.92
N LEU A 27 33.57 -2.68 11.11
CA LEU A 27 32.64 -3.80 11.30
C LEU A 27 32.87 -4.53 12.63
N GLN A 28 34.14 -4.81 12.99
CA GLN A 28 34.47 -5.41 14.28
C GLN A 28 34.12 -4.49 15.47
N ALA A 29 34.23 -3.18 15.32
CA ALA A 29 33.81 -2.22 16.34
C ALA A 29 32.27 -2.17 16.48
N GLU A 30 31.54 -2.27 15.38
CA GLU A 30 30.08 -2.38 15.38
C GLU A 30 29.59 -3.68 16.02
N ASP A 31 30.21 -4.82 15.71
CA ASP A 31 29.84 -6.11 16.30
C ASP A 31 30.09 -6.13 17.82
N ARG A 32 31.22 -5.58 18.29
CA ARG A 32 31.46 -5.40 19.74
C ARG A 32 30.42 -4.48 20.41
N ARG A 33 29.93 -3.45 19.71
CA ARG A 33 28.85 -2.59 20.23
C ARG A 33 27.53 -3.36 20.33
N ARG A 34 27.20 -4.18 19.31
CA ARG A 34 26.01 -5.04 19.31
C ARG A 34 26.04 -6.08 20.42
N GLU A 35 27.18 -6.74 20.63
CA GLU A 35 27.36 -7.69 21.74
C GLU A 35 27.17 -7.02 23.10
N ALA A 36 27.70 -5.80 23.27
CA ALA A 36 27.52 -5.03 24.49
C ALA A 36 26.06 -4.58 24.71
N GLU A 37 25.32 -4.26 23.64
CA GLU A 37 23.88 -3.99 23.70
C GLU A 37 23.08 -5.23 24.07
N HIS A 38 23.37 -6.36 23.44
CA HIS A 38 22.68 -7.62 23.72
C HIS A 38 22.93 -8.10 25.16
N ALA A 39 24.14 -7.92 25.69
CA ALA A 39 24.46 -8.20 27.09
C ALA A 39 23.66 -7.31 28.06
N ARG A 40 23.47 -6.02 27.72
CA ARG A 40 22.61 -5.10 28.51
C ARG A 40 21.14 -5.51 28.46
N GLU A 41 20.65 -5.99 27.33
CA GLU A 41 19.28 -6.48 27.18
C GLU A 41 19.01 -7.75 28.02
N LEU A 42 19.94 -8.72 27.98
CA LEU A 42 19.85 -9.94 28.79
C LEU A 42 19.83 -9.62 30.29
N HIS A 43 20.63 -8.64 30.71
CA HIS A 43 20.64 -8.16 32.09
C HIS A 43 19.30 -7.50 32.47
N MET A 44 18.71 -6.70 31.57
CA MET A 44 17.40 -6.07 31.79
C MET A 44 16.26 -7.10 31.86
N LEU A 45 16.29 -8.12 31.00
CA LEU A 45 15.31 -9.21 31.00
C LEU A 45 15.40 -10.04 32.28
N GLN A 46 16.61 -10.30 32.79
CA GLN A 46 16.78 -10.91 34.11
C GLN A 46 16.18 -10.05 35.23
N MET A 47 16.40 -8.73 35.22
CA MET A 47 15.81 -7.83 36.22
C MET A 47 14.29 -7.80 36.16
N LEU A 48 13.70 -7.74 34.96
CA LEU A 48 12.25 -7.77 34.77
C LEU A 48 11.67 -9.11 35.24
N GLY A 49 12.32 -10.24 34.91
CA GLY A 49 11.95 -11.56 35.43
C GLY A 49 11.94 -11.62 36.95
N GLN A 50 12.92 -11.00 37.62
CA GLN A 50 12.96 -10.90 39.09
C GLN A 50 11.85 -9.99 39.65
N MET A 51 11.51 -8.90 38.97
CA MET A 51 10.41 -8.01 39.38
C MET A 51 9.05 -8.70 39.28
N PHE A 52 8.81 -9.51 38.24
CA PHE A 52 7.57 -10.28 38.10
C PHE A 52 7.49 -11.45 39.09
N ALA A 53 8.61 -12.10 39.42
CA ALA A 53 8.65 -13.15 40.44
C ALA A 53 8.33 -12.61 41.85
N ASN A 54 8.75 -11.39 42.17
CA ASN A 54 8.49 -10.74 43.47
C ASN A 54 7.11 -10.05 43.56
N GLY A 55 6.45 -9.77 42.44
CA GLY A 55 5.13 -9.12 42.37
C GLY A 55 3.91 -10.05 42.61
N ALA A 56 4.11 -11.37 42.69
CA ALA A 56 3.04 -12.35 42.91
C ALA A 56 2.53 -12.43 44.36
N SER A 57 2.95 -11.53 45.25
CA SER A 57 2.55 -11.53 46.66
C SER A 57 2.14 -10.14 47.18
N SER A 58 1.06 -9.57 46.66
CA SER A 58 0.13 -8.72 47.43
C SER A 58 -0.96 -8.11 46.54
N SER A 59 -2.21 -8.27 47.00
CA SER A 59 -3.40 -7.68 46.41
C SER A 59 -3.68 -6.28 46.97
N SER A 60 -4.03 -5.31 46.12
CA SER A 60 -5.23 -4.43 46.20
C SER A 60 -5.04 -3.00 45.65
N SER A 61 -6.10 -2.52 44.98
CA SER A 61 -6.53 -1.12 44.73
C SER A 61 -6.00 -0.29 43.53
N THR A 62 -6.95 -0.02 42.63
CA THR A 62 -7.32 1.23 41.92
C THR A 62 -6.27 2.22 41.35
N HIS A 63 -6.33 2.36 40.02
CA HIS A 63 -6.12 3.61 39.23
C HIS A 63 -4.73 4.22 38.94
N PRO A 64 -3.64 3.42 38.80
CA PRO A 64 -2.48 3.81 37.97
C PRO A 64 -2.25 2.90 36.74
N GLN A 65 -2.93 1.75 36.65
CA GLN A 65 -2.61 0.69 35.67
C GLN A 65 -2.85 1.06 34.21
N ARG A 66 -3.74 2.03 33.90
CA ARG A 66 -4.04 2.43 32.51
C ARG A 66 -2.91 3.25 31.86
N LYS A 67 -2.23 4.11 32.62
CA LYS A 67 -1.06 4.88 32.13
C LYS A 67 0.17 4.00 31.96
N THR A 68 0.37 3.03 32.86
CA THR A 68 1.47 2.07 32.77
C THR A 68 1.30 1.13 31.57
N LEU A 69 0.07 0.69 31.26
CA LEU A 69 -0.19 -0.14 30.09
C LEU A 69 0.10 0.60 28.76
N THR A 70 -0.27 1.88 28.67
CA THR A 70 0.05 2.74 27.50
C THR A 70 1.56 2.96 27.36
N LEU A 71 2.29 3.14 28.48
CA LEU A 71 3.75 3.28 28.46
C LEU A 71 4.46 2.00 28.06
N VAL A 72 3.96 0.83 28.52
CA VAL A 72 4.53 -0.48 28.17
C VAL A 72 4.29 -0.80 26.69
N ILE A 73 3.11 -0.45 26.14
CA ILE A 73 2.84 -0.56 24.71
C ILE A 73 3.78 0.37 23.90
N SER A 74 3.96 1.62 24.36
CA SER A 74 4.88 2.57 23.71
C SER A 74 6.34 2.08 23.73
N ALA A 75 6.80 1.48 24.84
CA ALA A 75 8.16 0.96 24.97
C ALA A 75 8.39 -0.34 24.17
N VAL A 76 7.34 -1.16 23.99
CA VAL A 76 7.39 -2.34 23.09
C VAL A 76 7.40 -1.90 21.63
N LEU A 77 6.64 -0.85 21.27
CA LEU A 77 6.69 -0.23 19.95
C LEU A 77 8.08 0.36 19.66
N GLU A 78 8.65 1.16 20.58
CA GLU A 78 10.01 1.74 20.44
C GLU A 78 11.10 0.67 20.23
N ARG A 79 11.01 -0.49 20.88
CA ARG A 79 11.93 -1.62 20.65
C ARG A 79 11.74 -2.31 19.29
N TYR A 80 10.55 -2.24 18.70
CA TYR A 80 10.29 -2.78 17.37
C TYR A 80 10.89 -1.90 16.26
N TYR A 81 11.04 -0.59 16.50
CA TYR A 81 11.60 0.38 15.55
C TYR A 81 13.14 0.37 15.49
N ALA A 82 13.83 -0.03 16.56
CA ALA A 82 15.30 0.03 16.64
C ALA A 82 16.03 -1.11 15.89
N LEU A 83 15.29 -2.15 15.48
CA LEU A 83 15.82 -3.29 14.72
C LEU A 83 15.42 -3.16 13.25
N GLY A 84 16.33 -2.78 12.35
CA GLY A 84 16.08 -3.11 10.94
C GLY A 84 16.85 -2.51 9.77
N SER A 85 17.95 -1.76 9.93
CA SER A 85 18.62 -1.19 8.73
C SER A 85 19.20 -2.24 7.74
N THR A 86 19.51 -3.46 8.18
CA THR A 86 19.89 -4.59 7.31
C THR A 86 18.74 -5.57 7.04
N SER A 87 17.56 -5.37 7.65
CA SER A 87 16.37 -6.23 7.56
C SER A 87 15.37 -5.79 6.49
N HIS A 88 15.39 -4.53 6.06
CA HIS A 88 14.38 -3.99 5.15
C HIS A 88 14.41 -4.64 3.76
N LYS A 89 15.60 -4.83 3.18
CA LYS A 89 15.73 -5.43 1.85
C LYS A 89 15.26 -6.89 1.81
N GLY A 90 15.61 -7.69 2.82
CA GLY A 90 15.13 -9.07 2.94
C GLY A 90 13.61 -9.14 3.10
N MET A 91 13.02 -8.23 3.89
CA MET A 91 11.57 -8.15 4.06
C MET A 91 10.84 -7.75 2.76
N GLU A 92 11.43 -6.85 1.96
CA GLU A 92 10.92 -6.47 0.63
C GLU A 92 10.98 -7.65 -0.36
N ASP A 93 12.09 -8.39 -0.39
CA ASP A 93 12.24 -9.57 -1.25
C ASP A 93 11.26 -10.69 -0.85
N ASP A 94 11.04 -10.89 0.45
CA ASP A 94 10.09 -11.88 0.98
C ASP A 94 8.65 -11.55 0.59
N ILE A 95 8.21 -10.29 0.78
CA ILE A 95 6.84 -9.90 0.41
C ILE A 95 6.66 -9.87 -1.11
N LEU A 96 7.67 -9.47 -1.88
CA LEU A 96 7.62 -9.56 -3.35
C LEU A 96 7.48 -11.01 -3.82
N SER A 97 8.17 -11.94 -3.16
CA SER A 97 8.01 -13.37 -3.42
C SER A 97 6.58 -13.84 -3.13
N LEU A 98 5.96 -13.35 -2.04
CA LEU A 98 4.54 -13.61 -1.77
C LEU A 98 3.63 -13.04 -2.87
N VAL A 99 3.93 -11.85 -3.41
CA VAL A 99 3.16 -11.28 -4.53
C VAL A 99 3.19 -12.21 -5.75
N LYS A 100 4.33 -12.84 -6.05
CA LYS A 100 4.40 -13.83 -7.16
C LYS A 100 3.44 -15.00 -6.96
N THR A 101 3.23 -15.43 -5.71
CA THR A 101 2.36 -16.59 -5.40
C THR A 101 0.87 -16.31 -5.50
N ILE A 102 0.44 -15.05 -5.44
CA ILE A 102 -0.98 -14.69 -5.53
C ILE A 102 -1.47 -14.61 -6.99
N ILE A 103 -0.56 -14.46 -7.95
CA ILE A 103 -0.92 -14.25 -9.35
C ILE A 103 -1.47 -15.56 -9.94
N PRO A 104 -2.69 -15.55 -10.49
CA PRO A 104 -3.27 -16.74 -11.07
C PRO A 104 -2.48 -17.16 -12.33
N PRO A 105 -2.21 -18.46 -12.52
CA PRO A 105 -1.63 -18.92 -13.77
C PRO A 105 -2.63 -18.71 -14.91
N LEU A 106 -2.12 -18.37 -16.09
CA LEU A 106 -2.90 -18.38 -17.33
C LEU A 106 -3.17 -19.83 -17.76
N THR A 107 -4.44 -20.20 -17.87
CA THR A 107 -4.86 -21.57 -18.19
C THR A 107 -6.12 -21.56 -19.05
N SER A 108 -6.18 -22.49 -20.01
CA SER A 108 -7.35 -22.70 -20.88
C SER A 108 -8.58 -23.28 -20.17
N LYS A 109 -8.45 -23.67 -18.90
CA LYS A 109 -9.53 -24.25 -18.10
C LYS A 109 -10.45 -23.20 -17.47
N LYS A 110 -10.03 -21.93 -17.44
CA LYS A 110 -10.81 -20.83 -16.85
C LYS A 110 -11.69 -20.17 -17.90
N HIS A 111 -12.80 -19.59 -17.44
CA HIS A 111 -13.73 -18.83 -18.25
C HIS A 111 -13.66 -17.34 -17.90
N LYS A 112 -14.06 -16.50 -18.86
CA LYS A 112 -14.06 -15.04 -18.73
C LYS A 112 -14.75 -14.58 -17.44
N GLY A 113 -14.03 -13.78 -16.67
CA GLY A 113 -14.47 -13.17 -15.43
C GLY A 113 -14.04 -13.93 -14.17
N GLN A 114 -13.38 -15.08 -14.28
CA GLN A 114 -12.89 -15.82 -13.11
C GLN A 114 -11.64 -15.20 -12.48
N ASP A 115 -10.83 -14.48 -13.25
CA ASP A 115 -9.58 -13.89 -12.79
C ASP A 115 -9.69 -12.39 -12.51
N GLY A 116 -10.89 -11.82 -12.52
CA GLY A 116 -11.12 -10.48 -12.00
C GLY A 116 -12.26 -9.73 -12.68
N ARG A 117 -13.27 -9.36 -11.90
CA ARG A 117 -14.30 -8.41 -12.28
C ARG A 117 -14.18 -7.20 -11.36
N ILE A 118 -13.52 -6.14 -11.81
CA ILE A 118 -13.23 -4.97 -10.96
C ILE A 118 -14.23 -3.86 -11.25
N GLY A 119 -14.81 -3.28 -10.20
CA GLY A 119 -15.67 -2.10 -10.30
C GLY A 119 -14.95 -0.84 -9.85
N ILE A 120 -15.07 0.23 -10.63
CA ILE A 120 -14.57 1.57 -10.29
C ILE A 120 -15.77 2.47 -10.04
N ILE A 121 -15.87 3.02 -8.83
CA ILE A 121 -16.89 4.01 -8.42
C ILE A 121 -16.24 5.38 -8.46
N GLY A 122 -16.61 6.19 -9.45
CA GLY A 122 -16.03 7.51 -9.65
C GLY A 122 -16.35 8.05 -11.04
N GLY A 123 -15.73 9.17 -11.41
CA GLY A 123 -16.07 9.88 -12.64
C GLY A 123 -17.29 10.78 -12.47
N CYS A 124 -17.03 12.04 -12.18
CA CYS A 124 -17.99 13.13 -12.25
C CYS A 124 -17.82 13.92 -13.56
N GLN A 125 -18.61 14.98 -13.71
CA GLN A 125 -18.62 15.85 -14.88
C GLN A 125 -17.22 16.33 -15.31
N ASP A 126 -16.37 16.68 -14.34
CA ASP A 126 -15.04 17.27 -14.61
C ASP A 126 -13.91 16.24 -14.65
N TYR A 127 -14.05 15.12 -13.94
CA TYR A 127 -12.96 14.17 -13.71
C TYR A 127 -13.19 12.81 -14.39
N THR A 128 -13.13 12.80 -15.71
CA THR A 128 -13.34 11.60 -16.54
C THR A 128 -12.08 10.75 -16.76
N GLY A 129 -10.89 11.37 -16.67
CA GLY A 129 -9.61 10.67 -16.89
C GLY A 129 -9.23 9.73 -15.76
N ALA A 130 -9.46 10.12 -14.50
CA ALA A 130 -9.14 9.33 -13.32
C ALA A 130 -9.82 7.94 -13.30
N PRO A 131 -11.16 7.81 -13.44
CA PRO A 131 -11.81 6.50 -13.48
C PRO A 131 -11.37 5.67 -14.69
N TYR A 132 -11.04 6.31 -15.83
CA TYR A 132 -10.48 5.61 -16.99
C TYR A 132 -9.11 5.01 -16.66
N PHE A 133 -8.18 5.79 -16.10
CA PHE A 133 -6.85 5.32 -15.76
C PHE A 133 -6.88 4.16 -14.74
N ALA A 134 -7.76 4.22 -13.74
CA ALA A 134 -7.96 3.11 -12.82
C ALA A 134 -8.51 1.86 -13.53
N ALA A 135 -9.55 2.05 -14.36
CA ALA A 135 -10.22 0.94 -15.02
C ALA A 135 -9.35 0.23 -16.07
N ILE A 136 -8.61 0.99 -16.88
CA ILE A 136 -7.72 0.43 -17.91
C ILE A 136 -6.48 -0.21 -17.28
N SER A 137 -5.98 0.33 -16.17
CA SER A 137 -4.87 -0.28 -15.42
C SER A 137 -5.29 -1.62 -14.86
N ALA A 138 -6.50 -1.75 -14.32
CA ALA A 138 -7.03 -3.04 -13.87
C ALA A 138 -7.04 -4.09 -15.02
N LEU A 139 -7.50 -3.71 -16.22
CA LEU A 139 -7.46 -4.62 -17.39
C LEU A 139 -6.02 -4.98 -17.78
N LYS A 140 -5.12 -3.99 -17.83
CA LYS A 140 -3.71 -4.18 -18.22
C LYS A 140 -2.94 -5.05 -17.22
N VAL A 141 -3.31 -5.02 -15.93
CA VAL A 141 -2.74 -5.91 -14.90
C VAL A 141 -3.22 -7.35 -15.08
N GLY A 142 -4.42 -7.56 -15.61
CA GLY A 142 -4.95 -8.89 -15.88
C GLY A 142 -6.37 -9.15 -15.39
N ALA A 143 -7.13 -8.11 -15.02
CA ALA A 143 -8.56 -8.29 -14.80
C ALA A 143 -9.26 -8.71 -16.11
N ASP A 144 -10.14 -9.69 -16.02
CA ASP A 144 -10.95 -10.15 -17.16
C ASP A 144 -11.97 -9.11 -17.61
N LEU A 145 -12.51 -8.33 -16.67
CA LEU A 145 -13.53 -7.31 -16.88
C LEU A 145 -13.33 -6.13 -15.93
N SER A 146 -13.55 -4.92 -16.46
CA SER A 146 -13.49 -3.67 -15.70
C SER A 146 -14.76 -2.87 -15.93
N HIS A 147 -15.44 -2.56 -14.84
CA HIS A 147 -16.71 -1.85 -14.81
C HIS A 147 -16.49 -0.44 -14.25
N VAL A 148 -16.99 0.59 -14.92
CA VAL A 148 -16.94 1.97 -14.41
C VAL A 148 -18.35 2.44 -14.12
N PHE A 149 -18.64 2.78 -12.86
CA PHE A 149 -19.89 3.38 -12.44
C PHE A 149 -19.64 4.87 -12.24
N CYS A 150 -20.14 5.68 -13.17
CA CYS A 150 -19.89 7.10 -13.25
C CYS A 150 -21.18 7.90 -13.44
N THR A 151 -21.05 9.23 -13.39
CA THR A 151 -22.17 10.11 -13.75
C THR A 151 -22.52 9.97 -15.23
N LYS A 152 -23.75 10.34 -15.56
CA LYS A 152 -24.23 10.27 -16.94
C LYS A 152 -23.37 11.09 -17.91
N ASP A 153 -22.94 12.28 -17.50
CA ASP A 153 -22.16 13.19 -18.34
C ASP A 153 -20.71 12.71 -18.53
N ALA A 154 -20.14 12.01 -17.55
CA ALA A 154 -18.81 11.42 -17.66
C ALA A 154 -18.76 10.23 -18.64
N ALA A 155 -19.88 9.51 -18.77
CA ALA A 155 -19.90 8.19 -19.40
C ALA A 155 -19.51 8.21 -20.88
N THR A 156 -20.00 9.17 -21.67
CA THR A 156 -19.68 9.25 -23.10
C THR A 156 -18.19 9.48 -23.33
N VAL A 157 -17.57 10.33 -22.51
CA VAL A 157 -16.14 10.62 -22.57
C VAL A 157 -15.34 9.37 -22.23
N ILE A 158 -15.66 8.70 -21.11
CA ILE A 158 -14.94 7.49 -20.67
C ILE A 158 -15.06 6.37 -21.71
N LYS A 159 -16.26 6.14 -22.28
CA LYS A 159 -16.50 5.15 -23.35
C LYS A 159 -15.67 5.44 -24.61
N SER A 160 -15.36 6.71 -24.86
CA SER A 160 -14.58 7.11 -26.04
C SER A 160 -13.08 6.85 -25.88
N TYR A 161 -12.59 6.66 -24.65
CA TYR A 161 -11.18 6.34 -24.41
C TYR A 161 -10.83 4.87 -24.69
N SER A 162 -11.76 3.94 -24.46
CA SER A 162 -11.54 2.50 -24.70
C SER A 162 -12.86 1.73 -24.86
N PRO A 163 -13.01 0.93 -25.94
CA PRO A 163 -14.16 0.04 -26.13
C PRO A 163 -14.18 -1.18 -25.19
N GLU A 164 -13.09 -1.47 -24.48
CA GLU A 164 -12.96 -2.61 -23.56
C GLU A 164 -13.66 -2.38 -22.22
N LEU A 165 -13.86 -1.12 -21.82
CA LEU A 165 -14.48 -0.76 -20.54
C LEU A 165 -16.00 -0.91 -20.57
N ILE A 166 -16.57 -1.52 -19.52
CA ILE A 166 -18.02 -1.59 -19.33
C ILE A 166 -18.47 -0.39 -18.48
N VAL A 167 -18.97 0.65 -19.13
CA VAL A 167 -19.30 1.93 -18.47
C VAL A 167 -20.81 2.04 -18.19
N HIS A 168 -21.15 2.23 -16.91
CA HIS A 168 -22.50 2.33 -16.34
C HIS A 168 -22.79 3.78 -15.91
N PRO A 169 -23.60 4.54 -16.68
CA PRO A 169 -23.96 5.94 -16.39
C PRO A 169 -25.08 6.01 -15.35
N VAL A 170 -24.79 5.63 -14.10
CA VAL A 170 -25.82 5.47 -13.06
C VAL A 170 -25.51 6.18 -11.75
N LEU A 171 -24.29 6.71 -11.56
CA LEU A 171 -23.81 7.17 -10.24
C LEU A 171 -24.57 8.39 -9.70
N ASP A 172 -25.09 9.22 -10.60
CA ASP A 172 -25.92 10.41 -10.34
C ASP A 172 -27.43 10.15 -10.49
N SER A 173 -27.85 8.90 -10.69
CA SER A 173 -29.27 8.54 -10.80
C SER A 173 -29.97 8.54 -9.43
N PRO A 174 -31.25 8.94 -9.32
CA PRO A 174 -32.00 8.84 -8.07
C PRO A 174 -32.02 7.44 -7.42
N ASN A 175 -31.89 6.39 -8.24
CA ASN A 175 -31.80 4.98 -7.83
C ASN A 175 -30.39 4.38 -8.06
N ALA A 176 -29.34 5.21 -7.99
CA ALA A 176 -27.97 4.82 -8.29
C ALA A 176 -27.52 3.58 -7.50
N VAL A 177 -27.82 3.56 -6.19
CA VAL A 177 -27.40 2.47 -5.29
C VAL A 177 -28.04 1.15 -5.72
N GLU A 178 -29.32 1.13 -6.05
CA GLU A 178 -30.03 -0.06 -6.51
C GLU A 178 -29.52 -0.55 -7.87
N GLU A 179 -29.20 0.36 -8.80
CA GLU A 179 -28.62 -0.01 -10.10
C GLU A 179 -27.22 -0.60 -9.96
N ILE A 180 -26.38 -0.03 -9.10
CA ILE A 180 -25.03 -0.53 -8.82
C ILE A 180 -25.11 -1.86 -8.06
N GLU A 181 -26.03 -2.00 -7.11
CA GLU A 181 -26.19 -3.22 -6.28
C GLU A 181 -26.44 -4.48 -7.14
N LYS A 182 -27.12 -4.34 -8.28
CA LYS A 182 -27.33 -5.46 -9.23
C LYS A 182 -26.02 -6.07 -9.75
N TRP A 183 -24.95 -5.28 -9.78
CA TRP A 183 -23.63 -5.71 -10.26
C TRP A 183 -22.72 -6.23 -9.17
N LEU A 184 -22.88 -5.76 -7.92
CA LEU A 184 -21.99 -6.14 -6.80
C LEU A 184 -21.79 -7.65 -6.64
N PRO A 185 -22.81 -8.54 -6.77
CA PRO A 185 -22.61 -9.99 -6.68
C PRO A 185 -21.65 -10.59 -7.72
N ARG A 186 -21.35 -9.86 -8.79
CA ARG A 186 -20.44 -10.28 -9.86
C ARG A 186 -19.04 -9.69 -9.69
N LEU A 187 -18.88 -8.63 -8.90
CA LEU A 187 -17.61 -7.97 -8.73
C LEU A 187 -16.73 -8.72 -7.72
N HIS A 188 -15.44 -8.75 -8.00
CA HIS A 188 -14.43 -9.38 -7.16
C HIS A 188 -13.59 -8.37 -6.37
N GLY A 189 -13.64 -7.10 -6.76
CA GLY A 189 -12.99 -6.00 -6.07
C GLY A 189 -13.61 -4.67 -6.50
N LEU A 190 -13.55 -3.69 -5.61
CA LEU A 190 -14.08 -2.35 -5.83
C LEU A 190 -12.98 -1.30 -5.60
N VAL A 191 -12.89 -0.31 -6.46
CA VAL A 191 -12.08 0.90 -6.27
C VAL A 191 -13.03 2.08 -6.18
N VAL A 192 -12.92 2.89 -5.13
CA VAL A 192 -13.81 4.03 -4.90
C VAL A 192 -13.00 5.32 -4.79
N GLY A 193 -13.40 6.32 -5.55
CA GLY A 193 -12.85 7.67 -5.45
C GLY A 193 -12.19 8.26 -6.69
N PRO A 194 -11.60 7.51 -7.65
CA PRO A 194 -11.01 8.08 -8.86
C PRO A 194 -11.99 8.98 -9.63
N GLY A 195 -11.78 10.29 -9.55
CA GLY A 195 -12.66 11.30 -10.14
C GLY A 195 -14.08 11.35 -9.56
N LEU A 196 -14.32 10.87 -8.34
CA LEU A 196 -15.65 10.87 -7.72
C LEU A 196 -16.18 12.30 -7.50
N GLY A 197 -15.30 13.26 -7.23
CA GLY A 197 -15.69 14.60 -6.83
C GLY A 197 -16.22 14.63 -5.39
N ARG A 198 -16.72 15.80 -4.99
CA ARG A 198 -17.17 16.08 -3.61
C ARG A 198 -18.60 16.58 -3.53
N ASP A 199 -19.39 16.28 -4.55
CA ASP A 199 -20.83 16.51 -4.52
C ASP A 199 -21.48 15.59 -3.47
N ASP A 200 -22.34 16.16 -2.62
CA ASP A 200 -22.94 15.45 -1.50
C ASP A 200 -23.77 14.24 -1.93
N PHE A 201 -24.44 14.31 -3.08
CA PHE A 201 -25.22 13.20 -3.61
C PHE A 201 -24.30 12.05 -4.04
N LEU A 202 -23.22 12.35 -4.78
CA LEU A 202 -22.25 11.33 -5.20
C LEU A 202 -21.54 10.70 -4.00
N LEU A 203 -21.16 11.49 -2.99
CA LEU A 203 -20.53 10.98 -1.76
C LEU A 203 -21.49 10.07 -0.97
N LYS A 204 -22.78 10.43 -0.89
CA LYS A 204 -23.80 9.58 -0.26
C LYS A 204 -23.99 8.26 -1.02
N THR A 205 -24.09 8.30 -2.35
CA THR A 205 -24.16 7.10 -3.18
C THR A 205 -22.94 6.21 -2.98
N ALA A 206 -21.73 6.78 -3.02
CA ALA A 206 -20.49 6.03 -2.81
C ALA A 206 -20.43 5.38 -1.42
N LYS A 207 -20.87 6.08 -0.38
CA LYS A 207 -21.00 5.53 0.98
C LYS A 207 -21.89 4.29 1.01
N GLU A 208 -23.11 4.38 0.47
CA GLU A 208 -24.05 3.26 0.46
C GLU A 208 -23.52 2.07 -0.36
N VAL A 209 -22.85 2.34 -1.49
CA VAL A 209 -22.19 1.29 -2.29
C VAL A 209 -21.06 0.62 -1.51
N ILE A 210 -20.25 1.37 -0.74
CA ILE A 210 -19.23 0.79 0.15
C ILE A 210 -19.88 -0.13 1.18
N GLU A 211 -20.95 0.32 1.85
CA GLU A 211 -21.66 -0.47 2.87
C GLU A 211 -22.24 -1.77 2.29
N ARG A 212 -22.87 -1.71 1.11
CA ARG A 212 -23.38 -2.89 0.39
C ARG A 212 -22.27 -3.84 -0.05
N SER A 213 -21.10 -3.30 -0.42
CA SER A 213 -19.94 -4.10 -0.82
C SER A 213 -19.30 -4.81 0.37
N LYS A 214 -19.22 -4.15 1.53
CA LYS A 214 -18.78 -4.75 2.80
C LYS A 214 -19.67 -5.93 3.22
N ALA A 215 -21.00 -5.76 3.10
CA ALA A 215 -21.96 -6.84 3.38
C ALA A 215 -21.79 -8.08 2.48
N ARG A 216 -21.05 -7.95 1.38
CA ARG A 216 -20.74 -9.01 0.42
C ARG A 216 -19.29 -9.48 0.48
N ASP A 217 -18.52 -8.99 1.45
CA ASP A 217 -17.12 -9.37 1.67
C ASP A 217 -16.21 -9.13 0.44
N ILE A 218 -16.54 -8.10 -0.35
CA ILE A 218 -15.79 -7.66 -1.54
C ILE A 218 -14.61 -6.78 -1.07
N PRO A 219 -13.36 -7.04 -1.48
CA PRO A 219 -12.23 -6.13 -1.24
C PRO A 219 -12.48 -4.72 -1.79
N ILE A 220 -12.13 -3.68 -1.02
CA ILE A 220 -12.39 -2.29 -1.38
C ILE A 220 -11.13 -1.44 -1.26
N VAL A 221 -10.70 -0.83 -2.37
CA VAL A 221 -9.64 0.19 -2.39
C VAL A 221 -10.29 1.57 -2.37
N ILE A 222 -9.89 2.43 -1.44
CA ILE A 222 -10.36 3.81 -1.34
C ILE A 222 -9.21 4.75 -1.66
N ASP A 223 -9.36 5.53 -2.73
CA ASP A 223 -8.36 6.49 -3.22
C ASP A 223 -9.00 7.87 -3.44
N ALA A 224 -8.18 8.92 -3.59
CA ALA A 224 -8.62 10.27 -3.96
C ALA A 224 -9.83 10.79 -3.15
N ASP A 225 -10.91 11.23 -3.80
CA ASP A 225 -12.11 11.75 -3.09
C ASP A 225 -12.89 10.67 -2.32
N GLY A 226 -12.60 9.39 -2.53
CA GLY A 226 -13.04 8.33 -1.61
C GLY A 226 -12.42 8.50 -0.22
N LEU A 227 -11.16 8.95 -0.14
CA LEU A 227 -10.50 9.28 1.13
C LEU A 227 -11.06 10.55 1.75
N TRP A 228 -11.55 11.48 0.93
CA TRP A 228 -12.30 12.64 1.44
C TRP A 228 -13.55 12.16 2.19
N LEU A 229 -14.35 11.27 1.59
CA LEU A 229 -15.49 10.64 2.26
C LEU A 229 -15.08 9.96 3.59
N VAL A 230 -14.01 9.16 3.57
CA VAL A 230 -13.51 8.49 4.79
C VAL A 230 -13.06 9.49 5.85
N THR A 231 -12.46 10.61 5.47
CA THR A 231 -12.05 11.66 6.42
C THR A 231 -13.28 12.28 7.11
N GLN A 232 -14.37 12.48 6.38
CA GLN A 232 -15.62 13.02 6.96
C GLN A 232 -16.38 11.97 7.78
N GLN A 233 -16.34 10.71 7.36
CA GLN A 233 -17.06 9.62 8.01
C GLN A 233 -16.21 8.34 8.07
N PRO A 234 -15.25 8.24 9.01
CA PRO A 234 -14.33 7.09 9.09
C PRO A 234 -15.05 5.74 9.23
N SER A 235 -16.20 5.73 9.91
CA SER A 235 -17.03 4.54 10.15
C SER A 235 -17.50 3.83 8.88
N VAL A 236 -17.46 4.50 7.71
CA VAL A 236 -17.86 3.89 6.43
C VAL A 236 -17.04 2.64 6.11
N ILE A 237 -15.74 2.65 6.44
CA ILE A 237 -14.80 1.56 6.12
C ILE A 237 -14.01 1.05 7.34
N GLN A 238 -14.04 1.77 8.47
CA GLN A 238 -13.37 1.38 9.71
C GLN A 238 -13.65 -0.07 10.11
N GLY A 239 -12.59 -0.80 10.47
CA GLY A 239 -12.64 -2.20 10.89
C GLY A 239 -12.84 -3.23 9.77
N TYR A 240 -13.07 -2.80 8.53
CA TYR A 240 -13.27 -3.72 7.41
C TYR A 240 -11.94 -4.27 6.88
N GLN A 241 -11.55 -5.48 7.28
CA GLN A 241 -10.20 -6.02 7.04
C GLN A 241 -9.81 -6.17 5.55
N LYS A 242 -10.78 -6.18 4.61
CA LYS A 242 -10.51 -6.18 3.16
C LYS A 242 -10.50 -4.78 2.53
N GLY A 243 -10.55 -3.73 3.34
CA GLY A 243 -10.41 -2.34 2.90
C GLY A 243 -8.95 -1.91 2.85
N ILE A 244 -8.60 -1.11 1.84
CA ILE A 244 -7.28 -0.54 1.65
C ILE A 244 -7.42 0.96 1.40
N LEU A 245 -6.72 1.79 2.16
CA LEU A 245 -6.67 3.24 1.97
C LEU A 245 -5.35 3.63 1.30
N THR A 246 -5.39 4.51 0.30
CA THR A 246 -4.19 4.90 -0.47
C THR A 246 -3.87 6.40 -0.41
N PRO A 247 -3.80 7.04 0.77
CA PRO A 247 -3.60 8.49 0.84
C PRO A 247 -2.22 8.93 0.35
N ASN A 248 -2.19 10.06 -0.34
CA ASN A 248 -0.98 10.87 -0.43
C ASN A 248 -0.73 11.60 0.91
N PHE A 249 0.41 12.27 1.03
CA PHE A 249 0.78 13.00 2.26
C PHE A 249 -0.32 13.96 2.76
N MET A 250 -0.92 14.75 1.88
CA MET A 250 -1.95 15.73 2.27
C MET A 250 -3.26 15.06 2.69
N GLU A 251 -3.68 14.00 1.99
CA GLU A 251 -4.84 13.19 2.35
C GLU A 251 -4.63 12.49 3.70
N PHE A 252 -3.41 11.99 3.92
CA PHE A 252 -3.02 11.31 5.15
C PHE A 252 -3.03 12.27 6.35
N THR A 253 -2.46 13.47 6.22
CA THR A 253 -2.49 14.48 7.29
C THR A 253 -3.93 14.84 7.67
N ARG A 254 -4.82 15.03 6.69
CA ARG A 254 -6.24 15.31 6.97
C ARG A 254 -6.92 14.17 7.70
N LEU A 255 -6.67 12.93 7.27
CA LEU A 255 -7.22 11.74 7.91
C LEU A 255 -6.69 11.59 9.35
N TYR A 256 -5.39 11.82 9.56
CA TYR A 256 -4.76 11.79 10.89
C TYR A 256 -5.43 12.79 11.83
N GLU A 257 -5.52 14.06 11.41
CA GLU A 257 -6.11 15.14 12.21
C GLU A 257 -7.60 14.88 12.51
N ALA A 258 -8.34 14.32 11.56
CA ALA A 258 -9.74 13.95 11.76
C ALA A 258 -9.93 12.83 12.79
N LEU A 259 -8.99 11.88 12.87
CA LEU A 259 -9.05 10.73 13.79
C LEU A 259 -8.50 11.03 15.19
N HIS A 260 -7.42 11.81 15.26
CA HIS A 260 -6.68 12.04 16.51
C HIS A 260 -7.00 13.40 17.16
N HIS A 261 -7.63 14.32 16.42
CA HIS A 261 -7.92 15.69 16.88
C HIS A 261 -6.66 16.47 17.30
N GLU A 262 -5.52 16.14 16.70
CA GLU A 262 -4.23 16.78 16.91
C GLU A 262 -3.44 16.85 15.59
N PRO A 263 -2.53 17.83 15.42
CA PRO A 263 -1.71 17.93 14.22
C PRO A 263 -0.78 16.71 14.10
N MET A 264 -0.59 16.25 12.87
CA MET A 264 0.32 15.14 12.58
C MET A 264 1.78 15.57 12.77
N ASP A 265 2.55 14.77 13.49
CA ASP A 265 4.01 14.89 13.52
C ASP A 265 4.60 14.40 12.19
N SER A 266 5.19 15.31 11.41
CA SER A 266 5.81 14.99 10.12
C SER A 266 7.24 14.46 10.24
N SER A 267 7.80 14.36 11.45
CA SER A 267 9.14 13.81 11.67
C SER A 267 9.18 12.28 11.71
N ASP A 268 8.05 11.63 12.03
CA ASP A 268 7.95 10.16 12.13
C ASP A 268 6.71 9.61 11.40
N HIS A 269 6.85 9.45 10.08
CA HIS A 269 5.80 8.89 9.24
C HIS A 269 5.46 7.44 9.58
N GLN A 270 6.42 6.63 10.06
CA GLN A 270 6.18 5.22 10.38
C GLN A 270 5.26 5.07 11.58
N ARG A 271 5.47 5.89 12.62
CA ARG A 271 4.55 5.99 13.75
C ARG A 271 3.19 6.50 13.31
N GLY A 272 3.15 7.53 12.47
CA GLY A 272 1.90 8.08 11.94
C GLY A 272 1.03 7.02 11.27
N VAL A 273 1.58 6.24 10.33
CA VAL A 273 0.79 5.23 9.60
C VAL A 273 0.25 4.13 10.51
N LEU A 274 1.01 3.71 11.53
CA LEU A 274 0.56 2.73 12.51
C LEU A 274 -0.58 3.27 13.39
N GLN A 275 -0.48 4.53 13.83
CA GLN A 275 -1.53 5.19 14.60
C GLN A 275 -2.85 5.29 13.81
N VAL A 276 -2.79 5.73 12.55
CA VAL A 276 -3.99 5.84 11.69
C VAL A 276 -4.57 4.47 11.39
N SER A 277 -3.75 3.48 11.04
CA SER A 277 -4.24 2.13 10.78
C SER A 277 -4.92 1.51 12.00
N ALA A 278 -4.33 1.65 13.19
CA ALA A 278 -4.91 1.19 14.45
C ALA A 278 -6.23 1.91 14.77
N ALA A 279 -6.28 3.24 14.62
CA ALA A 279 -7.51 4.03 14.81
C ALA A 279 -8.60 3.62 13.80
N MET A 280 -8.23 3.22 12.60
CA MET A 280 -9.13 2.70 11.57
C MET A 280 -9.49 1.21 11.75
N GLY A 281 -9.13 0.58 12.87
CA GLY A 281 -9.45 -0.82 13.17
C GLY A 281 -8.56 -1.81 12.44
N ASN A 282 -7.26 -1.52 12.38
CA ASN A 282 -6.21 -2.30 11.70
C ASN A 282 -6.47 -2.43 10.19
N LEU A 283 -6.97 -1.34 9.60
CA LEU A 283 -7.22 -1.26 8.16
C LEU A 283 -5.89 -1.13 7.41
N THR A 284 -5.77 -1.79 6.25
CA THR A 284 -4.56 -1.62 5.44
C THR A 284 -4.46 -0.19 4.92
N LEU A 285 -3.31 0.43 5.11
CA LEU A 285 -3.00 1.80 4.75
C LEU A 285 -1.74 1.85 3.90
N VAL A 286 -1.79 2.62 2.81
CA VAL A 286 -0.67 2.89 1.90
C VAL A 286 -0.43 4.40 1.87
N LEU A 287 0.57 4.88 2.62
CA LEU A 287 1.02 6.26 2.55
C LEU A 287 1.97 6.43 1.36
N LYS A 288 1.47 7.05 0.29
CA LYS A 288 2.21 7.31 -0.95
C LYS A 288 3.29 8.36 -0.70
N GLY A 289 4.54 8.08 -1.08
CA GLY A 289 5.68 8.92 -0.73
C GLY A 289 6.89 8.76 -1.66
N GLU A 290 8.06 9.19 -1.19
CA GLU A 290 9.33 8.85 -1.84
C GLU A 290 9.56 7.33 -1.81
N GLN A 291 9.31 6.74 -0.65
CA GLN A 291 8.99 5.33 -0.46
C GLN A 291 7.52 5.23 -0.06
N ASP A 292 6.83 4.17 -0.49
CA ASP A 292 5.45 3.96 -0.07
C ASP A 292 5.45 3.14 1.22
N LEU A 293 4.87 3.68 2.29
CA LEU A 293 4.75 2.99 3.58
C LEU A 293 3.42 2.24 3.62
N ILE A 294 3.48 0.94 3.86
CA ILE A 294 2.33 0.04 3.84
C ILE A 294 2.19 -0.61 5.22
N THR A 295 1.01 -0.53 5.83
CA THR A 295 0.78 -1.13 7.14
C THR A 295 -0.63 -1.67 7.30
N ASP A 296 -0.80 -2.69 8.14
CA ASP A 296 -2.07 -3.17 8.65
C ASP A 296 -2.26 -2.87 10.15
N GLY A 297 -1.45 -1.97 10.70
CA GLY A 297 -1.47 -1.60 12.12
C GLY A 297 -0.57 -2.47 12.99
N SER A 298 -0.06 -3.59 12.46
CA SER A 298 0.87 -4.46 13.19
C SER A 298 2.34 -4.21 12.82
N ARG A 299 2.62 -3.98 11.53
CA ARG A 299 3.95 -3.83 10.97
C ARG A 299 3.93 -2.81 9.83
N VAL A 300 5.08 -2.20 9.56
CA VAL A 300 5.27 -1.28 8.42
C VAL A 300 6.22 -1.92 7.42
N PHE A 301 5.76 -2.03 6.18
CA PHE A 301 6.55 -2.40 5.02
C PHE A 301 6.88 -1.11 4.25
N SER A 302 8.10 -1.01 3.73
CA SER A 302 8.47 0.08 2.82
C SER A 302 8.59 -0.50 1.42
N CYS A 303 7.91 0.07 0.44
CA CYS A 303 8.16 -0.24 -0.96
C CYS A 303 9.18 0.76 -1.51
N SER A 304 10.42 0.29 -1.67
CA SER A 304 11.55 1.12 -2.12
C SER A 304 11.90 0.96 -3.60
N VAL A 305 11.07 0.24 -4.38
CA VAL A 305 11.24 0.08 -5.83
C VAL A 305 11.47 1.45 -6.48
N GLU A 306 12.55 1.56 -7.25
CA GLU A 306 12.95 2.82 -7.85
C GLU A 306 11.87 3.28 -8.86
N GLY A 307 11.35 4.48 -8.61
CA GLY A 307 10.46 5.19 -9.53
C GLY A 307 11.23 6.19 -10.37
N SER A 308 10.63 7.35 -10.60
CA SER A 308 11.31 8.52 -11.20
C SER A 308 10.91 9.80 -10.48
N GLY A 309 11.64 10.89 -10.73
CA GLY A 309 11.26 12.21 -10.26
C GLY A 309 10.00 12.80 -10.92
N ARG A 310 9.41 12.10 -11.91
CA ARG A 310 8.28 12.60 -12.69
C ARG A 310 6.93 12.15 -12.11
N ARG A 311 6.18 13.13 -11.58
CA ARG A 311 4.84 12.95 -11.00
C ARG A 311 3.75 13.39 -11.98
N CYS A 312 3.10 12.44 -12.66
CA CYS A 312 1.96 12.75 -13.54
C CYS A 312 0.62 12.60 -12.80
N GLY A 313 -0.39 13.37 -13.22
CA GLY A 313 -1.65 13.56 -12.47
C GLY A 313 -2.54 12.32 -12.32
N GLY A 314 -2.25 11.20 -12.99
CA GLY A 314 -3.03 9.95 -12.89
C GLY A 314 -2.26 8.74 -12.37
N GLN A 315 -1.08 8.94 -11.80
CA GLN A 315 -0.27 7.84 -11.24
C GLN A 315 -0.98 7.12 -10.09
N GLY A 316 -1.76 7.84 -9.27
CA GLY A 316 -2.57 7.24 -8.20
C GLY A 316 -3.71 6.37 -8.74
N ASP A 317 -4.29 6.74 -9.88
CA ASP A 317 -5.34 5.96 -10.53
C ASP A 317 -4.80 4.62 -11.05
N LEU A 318 -3.59 4.63 -11.63
CA LEU A 318 -2.91 3.38 -12.01
C LEU A 318 -2.69 2.47 -10.80
N LEU A 319 -2.21 3.04 -9.68
CA LEU A 319 -2.01 2.32 -8.43
C LEU A 319 -3.31 1.70 -7.93
N SER A 320 -4.38 2.48 -7.79
CA SER A 320 -5.64 2.02 -7.22
C SER A 320 -6.33 0.99 -8.13
N GLY A 321 -6.30 1.17 -9.45
CA GLY A 321 -6.76 0.19 -10.42
C GLY A 321 -6.00 -1.15 -10.33
N SER A 322 -4.67 -1.09 -10.27
CA SER A 322 -3.82 -2.29 -10.12
C SER A 322 -4.08 -3.01 -8.79
N MET A 323 -4.24 -2.24 -7.72
CA MET A 323 -4.49 -2.74 -6.37
C MET A 323 -5.84 -3.44 -6.25
N GLY A 324 -6.87 -2.98 -6.98
CA GLY A 324 -8.17 -3.67 -7.03
C GLY A 324 -8.07 -5.11 -7.55
N VAL A 325 -7.23 -5.35 -8.56
CA VAL A 325 -6.96 -6.69 -9.12
C VAL A 325 -6.16 -7.53 -8.13
N LEU A 326 -5.04 -7.00 -7.65
CA LEU A 326 -4.15 -7.72 -6.75
C LEU A 326 -4.83 -8.05 -5.42
N ALA A 327 -5.74 -7.20 -4.93
CA ALA A 327 -6.53 -7.47 -3.73
C ALA A 327 -7.44 -8.69 -3.94
N HIS A 328 -8.13 -8.78 -5.08
CA HIS A 328 -8.91 -9.97 -5.40
C HIS A 328 -8.06 -11.24 -5.41
N TRP A 329 -6.92 -11.20 -6.10
CA TRP A 329 -6.01 -12.35 -6.19
C TRP A 329 -5.43 -12.74 -4.82
N ALA A 330 -4.99 -11.77 -4.01
CA ALA A 330 -4.44 -12.01 -2.69
C ALA A 330 -5.46 -12.63 -1.73
N HIS A 331 -6.69 -12.12 -1.69
CA HIS A 331 -7.76 -12.67 -0.85
C HIS A 331 -8.19 -14.06 -1.31
N THR A 332 -8.19 -14.32 -2.62
CA THR A 332 -8.44 -15.65 -3.19
C THR A 332 -7.35 -16.64 -2.78
N ALA A 333 -6.08 -16.24 -2.92
CA ALA A 333 -4.92 -17.05 -2.52
C ALA A 333 -4.87 -17.32 -1.00
N SER A 334 -5.26 -16.33 -0.18
CA SER A 334 -5.36 -16.50 1.26
C SER A 334 -6.47 -17.48 1.65
N THR A 335 -7.64 -17.39 0.99
CA THR A 335 -8.74 -18.35 1.18
C THR A 335 -8.33 -19.77 0.77
N ALA A 336 -7.53 -19.91 -0.28
CA ALA A 336 -6.94 -21.19 -0.71
C ALA A 336 -5.80 -21.69 0.22
N GLY A 337 -5.38 -20.88 1.19
CA GLY A 337 -4.33 -21.20 2.14
C GLY A 337 -2.90 -21.06 1.60
N THR A 338 -2.71 -20.42 0.43
CA THR A 338 -1.40 -20.12 -0.18
C THR A 338 -0.66 -19.02 0.58
N VAL A 339 -1.38 -18.00 1.06
CA VAL A 339 -0.85 -16.89 1.86
C VAL A 339 -1.41 -16.96 3.27
N ARG A 340 -0.56 -17.20 4.27
CA ARG A 340 -0.97 -17.36 5.69
C ARG A 340 -0.26 -16.44 6.68
N SER A 341 0.93 -15.95 6.34
CA SER A 341 1.80 -15.22 7.27
C SER A 341 1.63 -13.71 7.24
N VAL A 342 1.08 -13.17 6.16
CA VAL A 342 0.93 -11.72 5.92
C VAL A 342 -0.51 -11.43 5.52
N ASN A 343 -1.03 -10.30 5.95
CA ASN A 343 -2.35 -9.82 5.54
C ASN A 343 -2.42 -9.75 3.99
N PRO A 344 -3.39 -10.41 3.33
CA PRO A 344 -3.51 -10.40 1.87
C PRO A 344 -3.63 -8.98 1.29
N SER A 345 -4.27 -8.05 2.00
CA SER A 345 -4.37 -6.65 1.58
C SER A 345 -3.01 -5.95 1.55
N VAL A 346 -2.09 -6.30 2.46
CA VAL A 346 -0.71 -5.79 2.47
C VAL A 346 0.10 -6.36 1.31
N VAL A 347 -0.05 -7.65 1.00
CA VAL A 347 0.58 -8.28 -0.17
C VAL A 347 0.11 -7.61 -1.46
N ALA A 348 -1.20 -7.40 -1.60
CA ALA A 348 -1.78 -6.70 -2.74
C ALA A 348 -1.27 -5.26 -2.87
N ALA A 349 -1.22 -4.53 -1.76
CA ALA A 349 -0.73 -3.16 -1.73
C ALA A 349 0.75 -3.07 -2.15
N PHE A 350 1.59 -3.98 -1.64
CA PHE A 350 3.02 -4.02 -1.99
C PHE A 350 3.22 -4.31 -3.48
N GLY A 351 2.48 -5.29 -4.03
CA GLY A 351 2.51 -5.59 -5.46
C GLY A 351 2.12 -4.38 -6.32
N ALA A 352 1.05 -3.68 -5.93
CA ALA A 352 0.54 -2.54 -6.69
C ALA A 352 1.51 -1.34 -6.65
N CYS A 353 2.12 -1.06 -5.49
CA CYS A 353 3.15 -0.03 -5.33
C CYS A 353 4.39 -0.34 -6.17
N SER A 354 4.91 -1.57 -6.06
CA SER A 354 6.06 -2.04 -6.83
C SER A 354 5.83 -1.91 -8.33
N LEU A 355 4.65 -2.34 -8.81
CA LEU A 355 4.27 -2.24 -10.21
C LEU A 355 4.19 -0.78 -10.68
N THR A 356 3.49 0.08 -9.93
CA THR A 356 3.32 1.49 -10.27
C THR A 356 4.66 2.22 -10.39
N ARG A 357 5.58 1.94 -9.45
CA ARG A 357 6.94 2.51 -9.44
C ARG A 357 7.76 2.02 -10.63
N GLN A 358 7.71 0.72 -10.93
CA GLN A 358 8.40 0.13 -12.07
C GLN A 358 7.85 0.64 -13.42
N CYS A 359 6.54 0.87 -13.55
CA CYS A 359 5.94 1.52 -14.71
C CYS A 359 6.43 2.97 -14.85
N ASN A 360 6.49 3.71 -13.75
CA ASN A 360 6.96 5.09 -13.75
C ASN A 360 8.43 5.20 -14.17
N SER A 361 9.30 4.34 -13.63
CA SER A 361 10.71 4.30 -14.00
C SER A 361 10.92 3.98 -15.48
N GLN A 362 10.26 2.95 -16.02
CA GLN A 362 10.36 2.58 -17.44
C GLN A 362 9.84 3.69 -18.37
N ALA A 363 8.66 4.24 -18.09
CA ALA A 363 8.09 5.30 -18.91
C ALA A 363 8.93 6.60 -18.83
N PHE A 364 9.59 6.85 -17.70
CA PHE A 364 10.52 7.98 -17.55
C PHE A 364 11.83 7.76 -18.31
N GLN A 365 12.36 6.55 -18.34
CA GLN A 365 13.55 6.25 -19.14
C GLN A 365 13.32 6.50 -20.63
N GLN A 366 12.08 6.27 -21.12
CA GLN A 366 11.73 6.48 -22.52
C GLN A 366 11.34 7.93 -22.85
N HIS A 367 10.58 8.58 -21.98
CA HIS A 367 9.97 9.89 -22.29
C HIS A 367 10.53 11.06 -21.46
N GLY A 368 11.34 10.78 -20.43
CA GLY A 368 11.94 11.79 -19.55
C GLY A 368 10.92 12.79 -19.02
N ARG A 369 11.13 14.08 -19.28
CA ARG A 369 10.25 15.14 -18.78
C ARG A 369 8.80 15.01 -19.28
N SER A 370 8.60 14.47 -20.49
CA SER A 370 7.28 14.41 -21.11
C SER A 370 6.44 13.21 -20.69
N THR A 371 6.93 12.33 -19.80
CA THR A 371 6.15 11.18 -19.33
C THR A 371 4.77 11.60 -18.79
N THR A 372 3.76 10.87 -19.22
CA THR A 372 2.35 10.98 -18.85
C THR A 372 1.85 9.67 -18.23
N THR A 373 0.64 9.69 -17.68
CA THR A 373 0.00 8.47 -17.15
C THR A 373 -0.24 7.44 -18.26
N SER A 374 -0.58 7.89 -19.47
CA SER A 374 -0.80 6.99 -20.61
C SER A 374 0.47 6.23 -20.98
N ASP A 375 1.64 6.88 -20.91
CA ASP A 375 2.93 6.22 -21.14
C ASP A 375 3.19 5.17 -20.04
N MET A 376 2.89 5.48 -18.78
CA MET A 376 3.00 4.50 -17.68
C MET A 376 2.07 3.30 -17.87
N ILE A 377 0.87 3.49 -18.41
CA ILE A 377 -0.08 2.40 -18.69
C ILE A 377 0.45 1.46 -19.77
N GLN A 378 1.19 1.97 -20.74
CA GLN A 378 1.84 1.14 -21.78
C GLN A 378 2.90 0.21 -21.17
N GLU A 379 3.55 0.64 -20.10
CA GLU A 379 4.58 -0.12 -19.38
C GLU A 379 4.04 -1.17 -18.39
N ILE A 380 2.72 -1.26 -18.17
CA ILE A 380 2.17 -2.23 -17.19
C ILE A 380 2.57 -3.66 -17.54
N GLY A 381 2.48 -4.07 -18.82
CA GLY A 381 2.80 -5.44 -19.22
C GLY A 381 4.29 -5.79 -19.06
N SER A 382 5.18 -4.89 -19.47
CA SER A 382 6.63 -5.07 -19.32
C SER A 382 7.05 -5.08 -17.85
N ALA A 383 6.51 -4.13 -17.06
CA ALA A 383 6.74 -4.03 -15.62
C ALA A 383 6.25 -5.27 -14.87
N PHE A 384 5.03 -5.74 -15.18
CA PHE A 384 4.43 -6.91 -14.54
C PHE A 384 5.27 -8.16 -14.78
N LYS A 385 5.66 -8.41 -16.03
CA LYS A 385 6.53 -9.54 -16.38
C LYS A 385 7.86 -9.48 -15.63
N LYS A 386 8.49 -8.30 -15.61
CA LYS A 386 9.78 -8.08 -14.93
C LYS A 386 9.71 -8.27 -13.41
N LEU A 387 8.60 -7.90 -12.78
CA LEU A 387 8.49 -8.00 -11.32
C LEU A 387 8.02 -9.38 -10.88
N PHE A 388 7.08 -9.98 -11.61
CA PHE A 388 6.30 -11.07 -11.08
C PHE A 388 6.40 -12.39 -11.85
N GLU A 389 6.81 -12.35 -13.12
CA GLU A 389 6.91 -13.55 -13.98
C GLU A 389 8.34 -13.92 -14.35
N SER A 390 9.33 -13.11 -13.93
CA SER A 390 10.77 -13.37 -14.13
C SER A 390 11.41 -14.16 -13.00
#